data_AF-A0A3D0LF78-F1
#
_entry.id   AF-A0A3D0LF78-F1
#
_cell.length_a   1.000
_cell.length_b   1.000
_cell.length_c   1.000
_cell.angle_alpha   90.00
_cell.angle_beta   90.00
_cell.angle_gamma   90.00
#
_symmetry.space_group_name_H-M   'P 1'
#
loop_
_entity.id
_entity.type
_entity.pdbx_description
1 polymer ?
#
loop_
_entity_poly.entity_id
_entity_poly.type
_entity_poly.pdbx_seq_one_letter_code
_entity_poly.pdbx_strand_id
1 'polypeptide(L)'
;SGVEEAYRAVSIPVEGTILTVYKDAVRYASERVTDDSTFEDFFDDFLLELHSSLERTPELLAVLKESGVVDSGGAGFIYIVEGMRKALAGDQAVSCEQAISEPKKKVDISLFTEDTTLEFGYCTEFLLRLQKSKVDKDKFDLDGLIEYLNSEGDSVVAFRDDSIVKVHVHTKEPGVILNHCQKYGEFLTLKIENMTLQHHESELKKQMENSEDKSYGTTDCGTISSAGTSYGETSPGGYLSGSSFRKKIRKKYGIVSVAAGEGIKEFFISLGCDAVVDGGQSMNPSTEDFIKSFEEVYADTIFVFANNSNIYLTACQAAELYKESDVRVIDTKTIGEGYAAISMLDTSSDNIDEIISNARESAATVVTGVVSKANRETSMDGVSVRDGDYIGFVGDKIYLDTVKRDDAVIGLARELECGSYDVAILIAGKDTNESETNEIKNKLSGVYKRTEFIVIEGKQPIFDYMLVLM
;
A
#
# COMPACT_ATOMS: atom_id res chain seq x y z
N SER A 1 -31.55 -10.21 -8.71
CA SER A 1 -31.62 -9.59 -7.37
C SER A 1 -30.21 -9.51 -6.78
N GLY A 2 -29.99 -8.77 -5.68
CA GLY A 2 -28.66 -8.72 -5.03
C GLY A 2 -28.16 -10.10 -4.58
N VAL A 3 -29.06 -10.97 -4.14
CA VAL A 3 -28.75 -12.37 -3.79
C VAL A 3 -28.26 -13.16 -5.00
N GLU A 4 -28.94 -13.07 -6.14
CA GLU A 4 -28.51 -13.79 -7.36
C GLU A 4 -27.11 -13.37 -7.80
N GLU A 5 -26.79 -12.07 -7.71
CA GLU A 5 -25.48 -11.55 -8.09
C GLU A 5 -24.39 -12.03 -7.12
N ALA A 6 -24.67 -12.05 -5.81
CA ALA A 6 -23.74 -12.56 -4.81
C ALA A 6 -23.41 -14.04 -5.03
N TYR A 7 -24.38 -14.86 -5.43
CA TYR A 7 -24.13 -16.28 -5.75
C TYR A 7 -23.35 -16.46 -7.06
N ARG A 8 -23.56 -15.60 -8.07
CA ARG A 8 -22.79 -15.64 -9.33
C ARG A 8 -21.34 -15.21 -9.15
N ALA A 9 -21.07 -14.31 -8.21
CA ALA A 9 -19.72 -13.83 -7.94
C ALA A 9 -18.80 -14.92 -7.33
N VAL A 10 -19.35 -16.05 -6.89
CA VAL A 10 -18.60 -17.14 -6.26
C VAL A 10 -18.65 -18.39 -7.14
N SER A 11 -17.49 -18.92 -7.54
CA SER A 11 -17.40 -20.05 -8.46
C SER A 11 -18.08 -21.33 -7.94
N ILE A 12 -17.99 -21.60 -6.63
CA ILE A 12 -18.63 -22.74 -5.97
C ILE A 12 -19.34 -22.23 -4.71
N PRO A 13 -20.62 -21.80 -4.80
CA PRO A 13 -21.36 -21.32 -3.64
C PRO A 13 -21.65 -22.46 -2.68
N VAL A 14 -21.43 -22.22 -1.38
CA VAL A 14 -21.62 -23.21 -0.32
C VAL A 14 -22.66 -22.69 0.68
N GLU A 15 -23.67 -23.52 0.98
CA GLU A 15 -24.67 -23.20 2.00
C GLU A 15 -24.09 -23.35 3.41
N GLY A 16 -24.55 -22.52 4.35
CA GLY A 16 -23.93 -22.37 5.66
C GLY A 16 -22.81 -21.33 5.70
N THR A 17 -22.66 -20.51 4.66
CA THR A 17 -21.70 -19.39 4.59
C THR A 17 -22.43 -18.04 4.60
N ILE A 18 -21.68 -16.93 4.50
CA ILE A 18 -22.18 -15.56 4.25
C ILE A 18 -23.31 -15.50 3.21
N LEU A 19 -23.26 -16.33 2.16
CA LEU A 19 -24.27 -16.38 1.11
C LEU A 19 -25.64 -16.85 1.61
N THR A 20 -25.67 -17.80 2.55
CA THR A 20 -26.91 -18.25 3.20
C THR A 20 -27.44 -17.17 4.12
N VAL A 21 -26.57 -16.59 4.94
CA VAL A 21 -26.91 -15.53 5.90
C VAL A 21 -27.54 -14.33 5.17
N TYR A 22 -26.92 -13.88 4.08
CA TYR A 22 -27.45 -12.80 3.26
C TYR A 22 -28.78 -13.16 2.59
N LYS A 23 -28.89 -14.34 1.98
CA LYS A 23 -30.12 -14.80 1.32
C LYS A 23 -31.30 -14.90 2.28
N ASP A 24 -31.10 -15.49 3.45
CA ASP A 24 -32.14 -15.67 4.47
C ASP A 24 -32.62 -14.31 4.97
N ALA A 25 -31.69 -13.40 5.28
CA ALA A 25 -32.03 -12.06 5.75
C ALA A 25 -32.76 -11.22 4.70
N VAL A 26 -32.32 -11.24 3.44
CA VAL A 26 -33.00 -10.50 2.36
C VAL A 26 -34.43 -11.01 2.21
N ARG A 27 -34.63 -12.33 2.21
CA ARG A 27 -35.97 -12.93 2.12
C ARG A 27 -36.85 -12.52 3.30
N TYR A 28 -36.34 -12.67 4.52
CA TYR A 28 -37.08 -12.36 5.75
C TYR A 28 -37.52 -10.90 5.84
N ALA A 29 -36.58 -9.98 5.58
CA ALA A 29 -36.86 -8.55 5.64
C ALA A 29 -37.79 -8.11 4.51
N SER A 30 -37.56 -8.59 3.28
CA SER A 30 -38.40 -8.22 2.13
C SER A 30 -39.86 -8.68 2.28
N GLU A 31 -40.10 -9.82 2.93
CA GLU A 31 -41.45 -10.32 3.22
C GLU A 31 -42.23 -9.47 4.24
N ARG A 32 -41.53 -8.63 5.01
CA ARG A 32 -42.09 -7.79 6.09
C ARG A 32 -42.22 -6.32 5.73
N VAL A 33 -41.68 -5.91 4.58
CA VAL A 33 -41.84 -4.54 4.09
C VAL A 33 -43.31 -4.27 3.74
N THR A 34 -43.83 -3.18 4.26
CA THR A 34 -45.16 -2.63 3.95
C THR A 34 -45.02 -1.23 3.37
N ASP A 35 -46.11 -0.67 2.83
CA ASP A 35 -46.10 0.70 2.27
C ASP A 35 -45.74 1.78 3.30
N ASP A 36 -45.91 1.50 4.60
CA ASP A 36 -45.60 2.41 5.70
C ASP A 36 -44.21 2.15 6.32
N SER A 37 -43.46 1.16 5.84
CA SER A 37 -42.16 0.80 6.39
C SER A 37 -41.09 1.84 6.07
N THR A 38 -40.25 2.13 7.06
CA THR A 38 -39.06 2.99 6.91
C THR A 38 -37.82 2.17 6.54
N PHE A 39 -36.72 2.86 6.20
CA PHE A 39 -35.43 2.19 5.99
C PHE A 39 -34.93 1.55 7.30
N GLU A 40 -35.15 2.21 8.42
CA GLU A 40 -34.80 1.74 9.76
C GLU A 40 -35.53 0.43 10.09
N ASP A 41 -36.83 0.35 9.81
CA ASP A 41 -37.63 -0.87 10.02
C ASP A 41 -37.08 -2.05 9.20
N PHE A 42 -36.70 -1.79 7.93
CA PHE A 42 -36.08 -2.82 7.09
C PHE A 42 -34.74 -3.30 7.66
N PHE A 43 -33.86 -2.38 8.09
CA PHE A 43 -32.57 -2.76 8.64
C PHE A 43 -32.70 -3.50 9.97
N ASP A 44 -33.69 -3.19 10.79
CA ASP A 44 -33.94 -3.88 12.05
C ASP A 44 -34.38 -5.33 11.79
N ASP A 45 -35.32 -5.57 10.86
CA ASP A 45 -35.71 -6.91 10.44
C ASP A 45 -34.58 -7.67 9.74
N PHE A 46 -33.79 -6.97 8.93
CA PHE A 46 -32.65 -7.54 8.23
C PHE A 46 -31.56 -7.99 9.20
N LEU A 47 -31.16 -7.16 10.16
CA LEU A 47 -30.18 -7.51 11.19
C LEU A 47 -30.65 -8.64 12.10
N LEU A 48 -31.94 -8.65 12.46
CA LEU A 48 -32.53 -9.72 13.27
C LEU A 48 -32.33 -11.09 12.60
N GLU A 49 -32.64 -11.18 11.30
CA GLU A 49 -32.47 -12.44 10.58
C GLU A 49 -31.01 -12.73 10.25
N LEU A 50 -30.16 -11.73 10.01
CA LEU A 50 -28.72 -11.98 9.81
C LEU A 50 -28.11 -12.70 11.04
N HIS A 51 -28.38 -12.21 12.24
CA HIS A 51 -27.92 -12.85 13.49
C HIS A 51 -28.50 -14.25 13.64
N SER A 52 -29.82 -14.39 13.44
CA SER A 52 -30.51 -15.68 13.56
C SER A 52 -30.01 -16.71 12.54
N SER A 53 -29.71 -16.28 11.31
CA SER A 53 -29.18 -17.15 10.26
C SER A 53 -27.71 -17.50 10.49
N LEU A 54 -26.92 -16.58 11.04
CA LEU A 54 -25.53 -16.85 11.40
C LEU A 54 -25.43 -17.95 12.45
N GLU A 55 -26.29 -17.92 13.47
CA GLU A 55 -26.34 -18.97 14.51
C GLU A 55 -26.68 -20.35 13.94
N ARG A 56 -27.43 -20.42 12.83
CA ARG A 56 -27.77 -21.67 12.14
C ARG A 56 -26.66 -22.18 11.21
N THR A 57 -25.64 -21.38 10.90
CA THR A 57 -24.55 -21.80 9.99
C THR A 57 -23.86 -23.12 10.38
N PRO A 58 -23.63 -23.43 11.67
CA PRO A 58 -23.05 -24.71 12.07
C PRO A 58 -23.98 -25.91 11.83
N GLU A 59 -25.29 -25.71 11.68
CA GLU A 59 -26.22 -26.79 11.34
C GLU A 59 -26.16 -27.15 9.85
N LEU A 60 -25.70 -26.21 9.01
CA LEU A 60 -25.70 -26.31 7.56
C LEU A 60 -24.35 -26.77 7.00
N LEU A 61 -23.25 -26.48 7.69
CA LEU A 61 -21.90 -26.82 7.24
C LEU A 61 -21.15 -27.64 8.29
N ALA A 62 -20.79 -28.88 7.96
CA ALA A 62 -20.17 -29.83 8.89
C ALA A 62 -18.86 -29.30 9.50
N VAL A 63 -18.05 -28.58 8.73
CA VAL A 63 -16.78 -28.00 9.18
C VAL A 63 -16.97 -26.99 10.33
N LEU A 64 -18.02 -26.16 10.23
CA LEU A 64 -18.40 -25.20 11.28
C LEU A 64 -18.92 -25.93 12.52
N LYS A 65 -19.72 -26.98 12.31
CA LYS A 65 -20.24 -27.84 13.39
C LYS A 65 -19.14 -28.50 14.20
N GLU A 66 -18.17 -29.09 13.52
CA GLU A 66 -17.03 -29.78 14.13
C GLU A 66 -16.13 -28.81 14.91
N SER A 67 -16.00 -27.59 14.41
CA SER A 67 -15.21 -26.53 15.03
C SER A 67 -15.95 -25.78 16.14
N GLY A 68 -17.27 -25.95 16.24
CA GLY A 68 -18.11 -25.25 17.22
C GLY A 68 -18.18 -23.73 17.02
N VAL A 69 -17.91 -23.25 15.80
CA VAL A 69 -17.89 -21.82 15.44
C VAL A 69 -18.89 -21.52 14.34
N VAL A 70 -19.33 -20.26 14.27
CA VAL A 70 -20.18 -19.75 13.18
C VAL A 70 -19.34 -19.30 11.98
N ASP A 71 -19.98 -19.07 10.84
CA ASP A 71 -19.30 -18.55 9.65
C ASP A 71 -18.70 -17.17 9.89
N SER A 72 -17.38 -17.05 9.77
CA SER A 72 -16.67 -15.78 10.01
C SER A 72 -17.01 -14.71 8.96
N GLY A 73 -17.31 -15.12 7.72
CA GLY A 73 -17.77 -14.22 6.67
C GLY A 73 -19.13 -13.60 6.99
N GLY A 74 -20.08 -14.42 7.41
CA GLY A 74 -21.40 -13.98 7.87
C GLY A 74 -21.31 -13.06 9.09
N ALA A 75 -20.47 -13.39 10.07
CA ALA A 75 -20.22 -12.52 11.22
C ALA A 75 -19.63 -11.16 10.81
N GLY A 76 -18.63 -11.15 9.92
CA GLY A 76 -18.06 -9.93 9.36
C GLY A 76 -19.09 -9.07 8.63
N PHE A 77 -19.97 -9.69 7.84
CA PHE A 77 -21.02 -9.00 7.13
C PHE A 77 -22.02 -8.32 8.07
N ILE A 78 -22.38 -8.97 9.18
CA ILE A 78 -23.23 -8.37 10.22
C ILE A 78 -22.61 -7.07 10.75
N TYR A 79 -21.32 -7.07 11.08
CA TYR A 79 -20.66 -5.85 11.56
C TYR A 79 -20.77 -4.67 10.58
N ILE A 80 -20.63 -4.95 9.28
CA ILE A 80 -20.79 -3.93 8.23
C ILE A 80 -22.22 -3.37 8.26
N VAL A 81 -23.23 -4.24 8.32
CA VAL A 81 -24.65 -3.86 8.33
C VAL A 81 -25.04 -3.12 9.62
N GLU A 82 -24.51 -3.54 10.77
CA GLU A 82 -24.68 -2.82 12.04
C GLU A 82 -24.10 -1.41 11.98
N GLY A 83 -22.93 -1.25 11.34
CA GLY A 83 -22.33 0.05 11.06
C GLY A 83 -23.24 0.93 10.20
N MET A 84 -23.82 0.37 9.13
CA MET A 84 -24.80 1.07 8.29
C MET A 84 -26.03 1.51 9.09
N ARG A 85 -26.57 0.64 9.95
CA ARG A 85 -27.74 0.95 10.79
C ARG A 85 -27.45 2.05 11.82
N LYS A 86 -26.27 2.03 12.44
CA LYS A 86 -25.81 3.09 13.36
C LYS A 86 -25.68 4.43 12.64
N ALA A 87 -25.10 4.43 11.44
CA ALA A 87 -24.99 5.63 10.62
C ALA A 87 -26.38 6.21 10.26
N LEU A 88 -27.35 5.36 9.93
CA LEU A 88 -28.74 5.78 9.69
C LEU A 88 -29.40 6.38 10.94
N ALA A 89 -29.10 5.84 12.13
CA ALA A 89 -29.58 6.38 13.41
C ALA A 89 -28.93 7.72 13.81
N GLY A 90 -28.03 8.27 12.98
CA GLY A 90 -27.28 9.50 13.27
C GLY A 90 -26.15 9.29 14.29
N ASP A 91 -25.82 8.04 14.61
CA ASP A 91 -24.71 7.71 15.49
C ASP A 91 -23.41 7.75 14.69
N GLN A 92 -22.78 8.93 14.66
CA GLN A 92 -21.48 9.14 14.03
C GLN A 92 -20.30 8.71 14.93
N ALA A 93 -20.56 8.02 16.05
CA ALA A 93 -19.54 7.58 17.00
C ALA A 93 -18.78 6.30 16.59
N VAL A 94 -18.57 6.09 15.28
CA VAL A 94 -17.55 5.15 14.80
C VAL A 94 -16.45 5.98 14.17
N SER A 95 -15.51 6.42 15.01
CA SER A 95 -14.24 6.86 14.45
C SER A 95 -13.61 5.63 13.78
N CYS A 96 -13.38 5.73 12.48
CA CYS A 96 -12.62 4.72 11.74
C CYS A 96 -11.12 4.82 12.07
N GLU A 97 -10.76 5.29 13.27
CA GLU A 97 -9.38 5.39 13.77
C GLU A 97 -8.78 4.01 14.06
N GLN A 98 -9.59 2.95 14.00
CA GLN A 98 -9.19 1.57 14.25
C GLN A 98 -9.51 0.61 13.10
N ALA A 99 -9.57 1.08 11.86
CA ALA A 99 -9.06 0.23 10.80
C ALA A 99 -7.54 0.18 11.02
N ILE A 100 -7.06 -0.83 11.74
CA ILE A 100 -5.64 -1.14 11.80
C ILE A 100 -5.26 -1.41 10.35
N SER A 101 -4.81 -0.38 9.65
CA SER A 101 -3.90 -0.52 8.53
C SER A 101 -2.72 -1.26 9.12
N GLU A 102 -2.74 -2.60 9.06
CA GLU A 102 -1.53 -3.35 9.29
C GLU A 102 -0.52 -2.73 8.32
N PRO A 103 0.58 -2.13 8.81
CA PRO A 103 1.63 -1.64 7.93
C PRO A 103 1.98 -2.81 7.02
N LYS A 104 2.17 -2.57 5.71
CA LYS A 104 2.66 -3.61 4.78
C LYS A 104 3.88 -4.24 5.42
N LYS A 105 3.69 -5.40 6.05
CA LYS A 105 4.71 -6.01 6.89
C LYS A 105 5.89 -6.31 5.99
N LYS A 106 7.10 -5.99 6.46
CA LYS A 106 8.31 -6.53 5.87
C LYS A 106 8.16 -8.05 5.89
N VAL A 107 7.98 -8.64 4.71
CA VAL A 107 7.92 -10.09 4.55
C VAL A 107 9.22 -10.63 5.12
N ASP A 108 9.12 -11.45 6.17
CA ASP A 108 10.32 -12.05 6.75
C ASP A 108 10.81 -13.17 5.84
N ILE A 109 11.77 -12.82 4.98
CA ILE A 109 12.37 -13.71 3.99
C ILE A 109 13.01 -14.95 4.65
N SER A 110 13.31 -14.90 5.96
CA SER A 110 13.84 -16.06 6.68
C SER A 110 12.81 -17.18 6.89
N LEU A 111 11.52 -16.88 6.76
CA LEU A 111 10.41 -17.82 6.94
C LEU A 111 10.15 -18.74 5.74
N PHE A 112 10.82 -18.50 4.61
CA PHE A 112 10.77 -19.35 3.43
C PHE A 112 12.19 -19.58 2.90
N THR A 113 12.78 -20.68 3.38
CA THR A 113 14.16 -21.09 3.07
C THR A 113 14.23 -21.98 1.83
N GLU A 114 15.46 -22.32 1.42
CA GLU A 114 15.73 -23.25 0.31
C GLU A 114 15.10 -24.64 0.52
N ASP A 115 14.80 -25.01 1.76
CA ASP A 115 14.18 -26.29 2.14
C ASP A 115 12.65 -26.17 2.32
N THR A 116 12.07 -24.98 2.18
CA THR A 116 10.64 -24.74 2.41
C THR A 116 9.82 -25.09 1.17
N THR A 117 8.71 -25.81 1.35
CA THR A 117 7.83 -26.17 0.24
C THR A 117 6.70 -25.16 0.05
N LEU A 118 6.34 -24.87 -1.20
CA LEU A 118 5.22 -23.99 -1.54
C LEU A 118 3.88 -24.74 -1.36
N GLU A 119 3.43 -24.81 -0.11
CA GLU A 119 2.20 -25.52 0.26
C GLU A 119 0.94 -24.82 -0.27
N PHE A 120 0.80 -23.52 -0.02
CA PHE A 120 -0.41 -22.75 -0.29
C PHE A 120 -0.37 -22.01 -1.64
N GLY A 121 0.80 -21.85 -2.26
CA GLY A 121 0.91 -21.15 -3.55
C GLY A 121 0.86 -19.63 -3.41
N TYR A 122 0.33 -18.97 -4.45
CA TYR A 122 0.26 -17.53 -4.56
C TYR A 122 -1.18 -17.06 -4.69
N CYS A 123 -1.53 -15.98 -3.99
CA CYS A 123 -2.71 -15.19 -4.26
C CYS A 123 -2.41 -14.26 -5.45
N THR A 124 -3.13 -14.43 -6.54
CA THR A 124 -2.95 -13.66 -7.78
C THR A 124 -4.21 -12.83 -8.03
N GLU A 125 -4.08 -11.52 -7.88
CA GLU A 125 -5.16 -10.55 -8.07
C GLU A 125 -4.80 -9.58 -9.19
N PHE A 126 -5.74 -9.31 -10.11
CA PHE A 126 -5.53 -8.30 -11.15
C PHE A 126 -6.84 -7.72 -11.69
N LEU A 127 -6.71 -6.52 -12.24
CA LEU A 127 -7.70 -5.90 -13.11
C LEU A 127 -7.23 -6.00 -14.56
N LEU A 128 -8.02 -6.63 -15.42
CA LEU A 128 -7.74 -6.79 -16.84
C LEU A 128 -8.65 -5.86 -17.66
N ARG A 129 -8.07 -4.94 -18.43
CA ARG A 129 -8.79 -4.16 -19.43
C ARG A 129 -8.87 -4.95 -20.73
N LEU A 130 -10.08 -5.40 -21.09
CA LEU A 130 -10.33 -6.02 -22.38
C LEU A 130 -9.99 -5.06 -23.52
N GLN A 131 -9.17 -5.52 -24.46
CA GLN A 131 -8.77 -4.71 -25.62
C GLN A 131 -9.55 -5.13 -26.86
N LYS A 132 -10.13 -4.17 -27.57
CA LYS A 132 -10.87 -4.41 -28.82
C LYS A 132 -10.04 -5.12 -29.91
N SER A 133 -8.71 -4.96 -29.88
CA SER A 133 -7.77 -5.64 -30.78
C SER A 133 -7.60 -7.12 -30.47
N LYS A 134 -7.91 -7.55 -29.25
CA LYS A 134 -7.70 -8.91 -28.74
C LYS A 134 -9.00 -9.69 -28.62
N VAL A 135 -10.06 -9.05 -28.15
CA VAL A 135 -11.36 -9.68 -27.96
C VAL A 135 -12.52 -8.72 -28.20
N ASP A 136 -13.62 -9.26 -28.70
CA ASP A 136 -14.89 -8.55 -28.76
C ASP A 136 -15.47 -8.48 -27.33
N LYS A 137 -15.52 -7.27 -26.76
CA LYS A 137 -16.01 -7.09 -25.39
C LYS A 137 -17.43 -7.63 -25.24
N ASP A 138 -18.31 -7.46 -26.23
CA ASP A 138 -19.73 -7.82 -26.07
C ASP A 138 -19.94 -9.34 -26.13
N LYS A 139 -18.93 -10.09 -26.60
CA LYS A 139 -18.93 -11.56 -26.68
C LYS A 139 -17.90 -12.23 -25.78
N PHE A 140 -17.24 -11.47 -24.91
CA PHE A 140 -16.25 -12.02 -24.00
C PHE A 140 -16.92 -13.00 -23.03
N ASP A 141 -16.48 -14.25 -23.08
CA ASP A 141 -16.99 -15.36 -22.30
C ASP A 141 -16.31 -15.39 -20.92
N LEU A 142 -17.00 -14.84 -19.92
CA LEU A 142 -16.52 -14.84 -18.55
C LEU A 142 -16.57 -16.25 -17.94
N ASP A 143 -17.59 -17.04 -18.26
CA ASP A 143 -17.76 -18.38 -17.72
C ASP A 143 -16.64 -19.30 -18.21
N GLY A 144 -16.29 -19.22 -19.49
CA GLY A 144 -15.15 -19.94 -20.05
C GLY A 144 -13.80 -19.52 -19.44
N LEU A 145 -13.63 -18.24 -19.09
CA LEU A 145 -12.46 -17.80 -18.33
C LEU A 145 -12.45 -18.41 -16.93
N ILE A 146 -13.57 -18.38 -16.21
CA ILE A 146 -13.70 -18.96 -14.87
C ILE A 146 -13.39 -20.46 -14.91
N GLU A 147 -13.89 -21.19 -15.91
CA GLU A 147 -13.61 -22.63 -16.08
C GLU A 147 -12.11 -22.90 -16.26
N TYR A 148 -11.42 -22.09 -17.08
CA TYR A 148 -9.97 -22.17 -17.23
C TYR A 148 -9.22 -21.83 -15.94
N LEU A 149 -9.62 -20.77 -15.23
CA LEU A 149 -8.98 -20.39 -13.97
C LEU A 149 -9.11 -21.51 -12.93
N ASN A 150 -10.25 -22.20 -12.89
CA ASN A 150 -10.47 -23.34 -12.00
C ASN A 150 -9.68 -24.60 -12.42
N SER A 151 -9.21 -24.71 -13.67
CA SER A 151 -8.33 -25.82 -14.05
C SER A 151 -6.87 -25.58 -13.64
N GLU A 152 -6.46 -24.33 -13.46
CA GLU A 152 -5.08 -23.91 -13.18
C GLU A 152 -4.88 -23.37 -11.75
N GLY A 153 -5.95 -23.29 -10.95
CA GLY A 153 -5.94 -22.75 -9.60
C GLY A 153 -7.21 -23.08 -8.82
N ASP A 154 -7.26 -22.62 -7.58
CA ASP A 154 -8.38 -22.78 -6.66
C ASP A 154 -8.85 -21.41 -6.13
N SER A 155 -9.99 -21.39 -5.44
CA SER A 155 -10.57 -20.17 -4.85
C SER A 155 -10.74 -19.03 -5.86
N VAL A 156 -11.19 -19.34 -7.07
CA VAL A 156 -11.37 -18.37 -8.16
C VAL A 156 -12.56 -17.46 -7.90
N VAL A 157 -12.33 -16.16 -7.97
CA VAL A 157 -13.35 -15.11 -8.03
C VAL A 157 -13.05 -14.26 -9.24
N ALA A 158 -13.95 -14.24 -10.21
CA ALA A 158 -13.85 -13.34 -11.35
C ALA A 158 -15.20 -12.67 -11.61
N PHE A 159 -15.18 -11.36 -11.79
CA PHE A 159 -16.35 -10.62 -12.22
C PHE A 159 -15.98 -9.57 -13.24
N ARG A 160 -16.97 -9.15 -14.01
CA ARG A 160 -16.80 -8.23 -15.11
C ARG A 160 -17.67 -7.00 -14.92
N ASP A 161 -17.07 -5.84 -15.14
CA ASP A 161 -17.77 -4.54 -15.22
C ASP A 161 -17.39 -3.85 -16.55
N ASP A 162 -18.35 -3.77 -17.47
CA ASP A 162 -18.18 -3.37 -18.87
C ASP A 162 -16.97 -4.01 -19.57
N SER A 163 -15.83 -3.31 -19.65
CA SER A 163 -14.61 -3.76 -20.31
C SER A 163 -13.49 -4.13 -19.33
N ILE A 164 -13.76 -4.15 -18.02
CA ILE A 164 -12.81 -4.51 -16.97
C ILE A 164 -13.23 -5.85 -16.40
N VAL A 165 -12.26 -6.75 -16.26
CA VAL A 165 -12.44 -8.03 -15.57
C VAL A 165 -11.56 -8.01 -14.34
N LYS A 166 -12.16 -8.13 -13.15
CA LYS A 166 -11.40 -8.32 -11.91
C LYS A 166 -11.29 -9.82 -11.66
N VAL A 167 -10.08 -10.28 -11.37
CA VAL A 167 -9.78 -11.68 -11.09
C VAL A 167 -8.99 -11.78 -9.80
N HIS A 168 -9.36 -12.76 -8.98
CA HIS A 168 -8.63 -13.27 -7.83
C HIS A 168 -8.56 -14.78 -8.01
N VAL A 169 -7.36 -15.35 -7.96
CA VAL A 169 -7.15 -16.81 -8.01
C VAL A 169 -5.98 -17.21 -7.15
N HIS A 170 -6.12 -18.33 -6.45
CA HIS A 170 -5.02 -18.98 -5.77
C HIS A 170 -4.39 -20.00 -6.72
N THR A 171 -3.08 -19.93 -6.92
CA THR A 171 -2.39 -20.83 -7.84
C THR A 171 -0.91 -20.95 -7.50
N LYS A 172 -0.31 -22.09 -7.84
CA LYS A 172 1.14 -22.29 -7.69
C LYS A 172 1.93 -21.65 -8.84
N GLU A 173 1.28 -21.40 -9.97
CA GLU A 173 1.92 -20.93 -11.20
C GLU A 173 1.23 -19.67 -11.74
N PRO A 174 1.39 -18.50 -11.09
CA PRO A 174 0.72 -17.26 -11.49
C PRO A 174 0.97 -16.90 -12.96
N GLY A 175 2.17 -17.20 -13.46
CA GLY A 175 2.52 -16.94 -14.86
C GLY A 175 1.61 -17.63 -15.89
N VAL A 176 1.08 -18.82 -15.59
CA VAL A 176 0.17 -19.54 -16.49
C VAL A 176 -1.15 -18.81 -16.62
N ILE A 177 -1.69 -18.34 -15.50
CA ILE A 177 -2.90 -17.52 -15.45
C ILE A 177 -2.69 -16.21 -16.21
N LEU A 178 -1.60 -15.49 -15.92
CA LEU A 178 -1.34 -14.19 -16.53
C LEU A 178 -1.18 -14.29 -18.05
N ASN A 179 -0.40 -15.26 -18.52
CA ASN A 179 -0.22 -15.49 -19.95
C ASN A 179 -1.52 -15.84 -20.67
N HIS A 180 -2.44 -16.54 -20.00
CA HIS A 180 -3.76 -16.81 -20.55
C HIS A 180 -4.61 -15.55 -20.62
N CYS A 181 -4.72 -14.81 -19.51
CA CYS A 181 -5.55 -13.61 -19.43
C CYS A 181 -5.08 -12.48 -20.35
N GLN A 182 -3.76 -12.35 -20.58
CA GLN A 182 -3.20 -11.34 -21.48
C GLN A 182 -3.62 -11.53 -22.95
N LYS A 183 -4.17 -12.69 -23.32
CA LYS A 183 -4.77 -12.91 -24.65
C LYS A 183 -6.03 -12.08 -24.88
N TYR A 184 -6.70 -11.61 -23.83
CA TYR A 184 -7.96 -10.86 -23.92
C TYR A 184 -7.79 -9.36 -23.68
N GLY A 185 -6.71 -8.94 -23.00
CA GLY A 185 -6.55 -7.56 -22.56
C GLY A 185 -5.16 -7.21 -22.04
N GLU A 186 -5.06 -6.09 -21.34
CA GLU A 186 -3.86 -5.67 -20.60
C GLU A 186 -4.18 -5.44 -19.13
N PHE A 187 -3.20 -5.71 -18.26
CA PHE A 187 -3.36 -5.56 -16.82
C PHE A 187 -3.27 -4.08 -16.42
N LEU A 188 -4.30 -3.59 -15.72
CA LEU A 188 -4.30 -2.26 -15.11
C LEU A 188 -3.63 -2.29 -13.73
N THR A 189 -3.89 -3.35 -12.98
CA THR A 189 -3.26 -3.65 -11.70
C THR A 189 -2.90 -5.12 -11.65
N LEU A 190 -1.80 -5.44 -10.98
CA LEU A 190 -1.36 -6.81 -10.76
C LEU A 190 -0.75 -6.90 -9.37
N LYS A 191 -1.21 -7.88 -8.60
CA LYS A 191 -0.75 -8.18 -7.25
C LYS A 191 -0.57 -9.69 -7.13
N ILE A 192 0.63 -10.12 -6.75
CA ILE A 192 0.96 -11.52 -6.50
C ILE A 192 1.59 -11.61 -5.11
N GLU A 193 0.97 -12.38 -4.23
CA GLU A 193 1.43 -12.57 -2.85
C GLU A 193 1.66 -14.05 -2.55
N ASN A 194 2.79 -14.37 -1.92
CA ASN A 194 3.08 -15.73 -1.48
C ASN A 194 2.28 -16.05 -0.21
N MET A 195 1.29 -16.92 -0.33
CA MET A 195 0.40 -17.25 0.77
C MET A 195 1.07 -18.17 1.80
N THR A 196 2.08 -18.95 1.41
CA THR A 196 2.85 -19.75 2.37
C THR A 196 3.63 -18.86 3.33
N LEU A 197 4.21 -17.76 2.84
CA LEU A 197 4.86 -16.76 3.68
C LEU A 197 3.86 -16.08 4.63
N GLN A 198 2.71 -15.66 4.10
CA GLN A 198 1.64 -15.07 4.93
C GLN A 198 1.13 -16.03 6.02
N HIS A 199 1.01 -17.32 5.71
CA HIS A 199 0.59 -18.33 6.67
C HIS A 199 1.61 -18.52 7.80
N HIS A 200 2.90 -18.68 7.47
CA HIS A 200 3.97 -18.80 8.48
C HIS A 200 4.05 -17.57 9.39
N GLU A 201 3.87 -16.37 8.85
CA GLU A 201 3.81 -15.14 9.65
C GLU A 201 2.60 -15.13 10.61
N SER A 202 1.44 -15.60 10.17
CA SER A 202 0.24 -15.71 11.00
C SER A 202 0.40 -16.73 12.14
N GLU A 203 1.02 -17.88 11.88
CA GLU A 203 1.26 -18.91 12.90
C GLU A 203 2.24 -18.45 13.98
N LEU A 204 3.32 -17.77 13.60
CA LEU A 204 4.28 -17.22 14.55
C LEU A 204 3.67 -16.14 15.43
N LYS A 205 2.83 -15.26 14.87
CA LYS A 205 2.04 -14.30 15.67
C LYS A 205 1.18 -15.01 16.72
N LYS A 206 0.43 -16.05 16.31
CA LYS A 206 -0.40 -16.83 17.25
C LYS A 206 0.43 -17.51 18.34
N GLN A 207 1.65 -17.95 18.04
CA GLN A 207 2.55 -18.54 19.04
C GLN A 207 3.12 -17.49 20.01
N MET A 208 3.44 -16.29 19.51
CA MET A 208 3.92 -15.17 20.33
C MET A 208 2.82 -14.63 21.24
N GLU A 209 1.60 -14.44 20.71
CA GLU A 209 0.42 -13.99 21.48
C GLU A 209 0.03 -15.00 22.57
N ASN A 210 0.11 -16.30 22.29
CA ASN A 210 -0.14 -17.35 23.29
C ASN A 210 0.96 -17.46 24.38
N SER A 211 2.14 -16.88 24.14
CA SER A 211 3.26 -16.91 25.09
C SER A 211 3.30 -15.72 26.06
N GLU A 212 2.66 -14.60 25.69
CA GLU A 212 2.55 -13.42 26.55
C GLU A 212 1.43 -13.53 27.62
N ASP A 213 0.50 -14.48 27.47
CA ASP A 213 -0.63 -14.68 28.40
C ASP A 213 -0.32 -15.60 29.60
N LYS A 214 0.97 -15.84 29.90
CA LYS A 214 1.42 -16.70 31.03
C LYS A 214 2.48 -16.07 31.94
N SER A 215 2.40 -14.78 32.27
CA SER A 215 3.13 -14.28 33.44
C SER A 215 2.37 -13.25 34.28
N TYR A 216 1.48 -13.73 35.16
CA TYR A 216 1.20 -13.09 36.44
C TYR A 216 0.94 -14.16 37.50
N GLY A 217 1.80 -14.22 38.54
CA GLY A 217 1.65 -15.15 39.66
C GLY A 217 2.85 -15.27 40.61
N THR A 218 3.04 -14.25 41.45
CA THR A 218 3.43 -14.29 42.89
C THR A 218 4.58 -15.19 43.41
N THR A 219 5.58 -14.53 44.06
CA THR A 219 6.32 -14.86 45.34
C THR A 219 6.84 -16.30 45.56
N ASP A 220 8.06 -16.58 46.01
CA ASP A 220 8.72 -16.16 47.27
C ASP A 220 10.16 -16.73 47.33
N CYS A 221 10.95 -16.17 48.25
CA CYS A 221 12.33 -16.41 48.67
C CYS A 221 12.66 -17.86 49.10
N GLY A 222 13.94 -18.28 48.97
CA GLY A 222 14.43 -19.54 49.55
C GLY A 222 15.90 -19.92 49.28
N THR A 223 16.81 -19.23 49.97
CA THR A 223 18.18 -19.58 50.42
C THR A 223 18.82 -20.99 50.24
N ILE A 224 20.12 -20.95 49.87
CA ILE A 224 21.34 -21.61 50.47
C ILE A 224 22.06 -22.81 49.78
N SER A 225 23.37 -22.57 49.56
CA SER A 225 24.56 -23.47 49.58
C SER A 225 24.83 -24.41 48.40
N SER A 226 26.08 -24.74 48.03
CA SER A 226 27.44 -24.19 48.20
C SER A 226 28.41 -25.15 47.50
N ALA A 227 29.63 -24.67 47.23
CA ALA A 227 30.83 -25.39 46.74
C ALA A 227 30.85 -25.70 45.23
N GLY A 228 31.80 -25.24 44.41
CA GLY A 228 33.06 -24.55 44.65
C GLY A 228 34.14 -25.19 43.80
N THR A 229 34.66 -24.51 42.78
CA THR A 229 36.09 -24.57 42.42
C THR A 229 36.46 -23.42 41.48
N SER A 230 37.60 -22.84 41.81
CA SER A 230 38.25 -21.64 41.29
C SER A 230 38.81 -21.77 39.86
N TYR A 231 38.88 -20.68 39.11
CA TYR A 231 40.11 -19.91 38.86
C TYR A 231 39.89 -18.85 37.75
N GLY A 232 40.29 -17.61 38.04
CA GLY A 232 41.03 -16.74 37.11
C GLY A 232 40.24 -15.91 36.09
N GLU A 233 40.09 -14.62 36.40
CA GLU A 233 39.84 -13.56 35.42
C GLU A 233 40.90 -13.55 34.31
N THR A 234 40.46 -13.38 33.06
CA THR A 234 41.08 -12.51 32.03
C THR A 234 40.19 -12.55 30.80
N SER A 235 39.75 -11.38 30.32
CA SER A 235 39.28 -11.26 28.93
C SER A 235 40.45 -11.55 28.00
N PRO A 236 40.34 -12.48 27.04
CA PRO A 236 40.38 -12.05 25.63
C PRO A 236 39.67 -12.99 24.63
N GLY A 237 39.16 -12.42 23.54
CA GLY A 237 39.31 -12.92 22.16
C GLY A 237 38.71 -14.29 21.76
N GLY A 238 37.81 -14.22 20.77
CA GLY A 238 37.83 -15.13 19.62
C GLY A 238 36.89 -16.33 19.64
N TYR A 239 35.76 -16.19 18.93
CA TYR A 239 35.17 -17.29 18.16
C TYR A 239 34.65 -16.74 16.83
N LEU A 240 35.50 -16.79 15.81
CA LEU A 240 35.07 -17.03 14.44
C LEU A 240 34.71 -18.53 14.33
N SER A 241 33.49 -18.83 13.89
CA SER A 241 33.09 -20.04 13.14
C SER A 241 31.56 -20.18 13.21
N GLY A 242 30.77 -19.95 12.17
CA GLY A 242 31.09 -19.57 10.80
C GLY A 242 29.86 -18.92 10.18
N SER A 243 30.02 -17.68 9.74
CA SER A 243 29.08 -17.06 8.81
C SER A 243 29.25 -17.77 7.46
N SER A 244 28.19 -18.44 7.01
CA SER A 244 28.06 -18.69 5.58
C SER A 244 27.94 -17.32 4.93
N PHE A 245 29.04 -16.81 4.37
CA PHE A 245 29.05 -15.66 3.49
C PHE A 245 28.18 -15.99 2.27
N ARG A 246 26.86 -15.76 2.37
CA ARG A 246 26.00 -15.65 1.19
C ARG A 246 26.53 -14.45 0.40
N LYS A 247 27.27 -14.76 -0.66
CA LYS A 247 27.79 -13.77 -1.61
C LYS A 247 26.57 -13.02 -2.17
N LYS A 248 26.38 -11.74 -1.81
CA LYS A 248 25.35 -10.90 -2.45
C LYS A 248 25.52 -11.06 -3.97
N ILE A 249 24.44 -11.36 -4.68
CA ILE A 249 24.48 -11.42 -6.14
C ILE A 249 24.47 -9.98 -6.62
N ARG A 250 25.50 -9.61 -7.39
CA ARG A 250 25.65 -8.27 -7.92
C ARG A 250 24.56 -8.01 -8.95
N LYS A 251 23.77 -6.95 -8.77
CA LYS A 251 22.71 -6.57 -9.71
C LYS A 251 23.31 -5.86 -10.92
N LYS A 252 22.63 -5.92 -12.07
CA LYS A 252 23.02 -5.12 -13.24
C LYS A 252 22.77 -3.63 -13.01
N TYR A 253 21.55 -3.30 -12.58
CA TYR A 253 21.14 -1.95 -12.22
C TYR A 253 20.69 -1.89 -10.76
N GLY A 254 21.02 -0.79 -10.12
CA GLY A 254 20.54 -0.43 -8.79
C GLY A 254 20.01 1.00 -8.77
N ILE A 255 19.08 1.28 -7.86
CA ILE A 255 18.38 2.56 -7.77
C ILE A 255 18.54 3.11 -6.35
N VAL A 256 19.07 4.33 -6.26
CA VAL A 256 19.17 5.09 -5.01
C VAL A 256 18.36 6.36 -5.17
N SER A 257 17.48 6.66 -4.21
CA SER A 257 16.72 7.91 -4.18
C SER A 257 17.06 8.69 -2.92
N VAL A 258 16.82 10.00 -2.91
CA VAL A 258 16.95 10.83 -1.71
C VAL A 258 15.57 11.30 -1.27
N ALA A 259 15.24 11.14 0.01
CA ALA A 259 13.97 11.60 0.56
C ALA A 259 14.00 11.86 2.06
N ALA A 260 13.06 12.68 2.52
CA ALA A 260 12.80 12.94 3.93
C ALA A 260 11.34 12.58 4.26
N GLY A 261 11.14 11.85 5.35
CA GLY A 261 9.84 11.30 5.75
C GLY A 261 9.77 9.79 5.50
N GLU A 262 9.37 9.03 6.52
CA GLU A 262 9.37 7.57 6.47
C GLU A 262 8.47 7.03 5.37
N GLY A 263 7.28 7.61 5.19
CA GLY A 263 6.34 7.16 4.16
C GLY A 263 6.80 7.45 2.74
N ILE A 264 7.51 8.56 2.49
CA ILE A 264 8.11 8.81 1.17
C ILE A 264 9.25 7.81 0.90
N LYS A 265 10.05 7.46 1.91
CA LYS A 265 11.11 6.45 1.76
C LYS A 265 10.51 5.09 1.41
N GLU A 266 9.50 4.64 2.18
CA GLU A 266 8.77 3.40 1.91
C GLU A 266 8.13 3.40 0.52
N PHE A 267 7.57 4.53 0.12
CA PHE A 267 7.00 4.71 -1.21
C PHE A 267 8.05 4.51 -2.31
N PHE A 268 9.22 5.14 -2.20
CA PHE A 268 10.30 4.92 -3.18
C PHE A 268 10.81 3.48 -3.20
N ILE A 269 10.97 2.82 -2.05
CA ILE A 269 11.32 1.39 -2.00
C ILE A 269 10.27 0.56 -2.73
N SER A 270 8.97 0.88 -2.57
CA SER A 270 7.89 0.17 -3.25
C SER A 270 7.88 0.35 -4.78
N LEU A 271 8.52 1.40 -5.29
CA LEU A 271 8.72 1.66 -6.73
C LEU A 271 9.95 0.95 -7.29
N GLY A 272 10.70 0.24 -6.46
CA GLY A 272 11.91 -0.48 -6.86
C GLY A 272 13.21 0.22 -6.51
N CYS A 273 13.20 1.29 -5.72
CA CYS A 273 14.45 1.79 -5.13
C CYS A 273 15.08 0.71 -4.23
N ASP A 274 16.38 0.50 -4.37
CA ASP A 274 17.14 -0.42 -3.55
C ASP A 274 17.55 0.22 -2.22
N ALA A 275 17.81 1.52 -2.23
CA ALA A 275 18.10 2.30 -1.03
C ALA A 275 17.54 3.72 -1.14
N VAL A 276 17.24 4.32 0.01
CA VAL A 276 16.84 5.73 0.10
C VAL A 276 17.75 6.43 1.10
N VAL A 277 18.48 7.43 0.63
CA VAL A 277 19.35 8.28 1.44
C VAL A 277 18.51 9.35 2.13
N ASP A 278 18.78 9.58 3.40
CA ASP A 278 18.10 10.62 4.18
C ASP A 278 18.53 12.00 3.71
N GLY A 279 17.61 12.75 3.12
CA GLY A 279 17.87 14.11 2.66
C GLY A 279 16.62 14.90 2.27
N GLY A 280 16.69 16.22 2.41
CA GLY A 280 15.58 17.13 2.13
C GLY A 280 16.00 18.59 2.23
N GLN A 281 15.02 19.52 2.24
CA GLN A 281 15.30 20.97 2.15
C GLN A 281 16.23 21.53 3.23
N SER A 282 16.21 20.97 4.44
CA SER A 282 17.07 21.39 5.56
C SER A 282 18.13 20.36 5.93
N MET A 283 18.29 19.29 5.15
CA MET A 283 19.15 18.15 5.47
C MET A 283 19.83 17.68 4.19
N ASN A 284 21.08 18.11 3.98
CA ASN A 284 21.90 17.60 2.91
C ASN A 284 22.65 16.35 3.43
N PRO A 285 22.52 15.19 2.77
CA PRO A 285 23.29 14.01 3.11
C PRO A 285 24.78 14.27 2.93
N SER A 286 25.63 13.57 3.69
CA SER A 286 27.07 13.61 3.48
C SER A 286 27.48 12.71 2.32
N THR A 287 28.67 12.95 1.76
CA THR A 287 29.27 12.06 0.76
C THR A 287 29.41 10.61 1.27
N GLU A 288 29.67 10.43 2.57
CA GLU A 288 29.77 9.11 3.20
C GLU A 288 28.43 8.37 3.22
N ASP A 289 27.32 9.08 3.43
CA ASP A 289 25.97 8.48 3.45
C ASP A 289 25.59 7.90 2.07
N PHE A 290 25.95 8.61 1.00
CA PHE A 290 25.80 8.11 -0.36
C PHE A 290 26.68 6.88 -0.63
N ILE A 291 27.95 6.92 -0.25
CA ILE A 291 28.88 5.80 -0.46
C ILE A 291 28.37 4.54 0.24
N LYS A 292 27.92 4.64 1.49
CA LYS A 292 27.31 3.52 2.24
C LYS A 292 26.11 2.94 1.51
N SER A 293 25.26 3.80 0.95
CA SER A 293 24.09 3.37 0.18
C SER A 293 24.51 2.66 -1.11
N PHE A 294 25.53 3.15 -1.82
CA PHE A 294 26.05 2.49 -3.03
C PHE A 294 26.61 1.09 -2.74
N GLU A 295 27.33 0.94 -1.61
CA GLU A 295 27.83 -0.35 -1.14
C GLU A 295 26.71 -1.34 -0.78
N GLU A 296 25.61 -0.84 -0.20
CA GLU A 296 24.46 -1.66 0.16
C GLU A 296 23.74 -2.24 -1.06
N VAL A 297 23.50 -1.39 -2.07
CA VAL A 297 22.79 -1.73 -3.32
C VAL A 297 23.52 -2.81 -4.13
N TYR A 298 24.86 -2.77 -4.15
CA TYR A 298 25.70 -3.79 -4.78
C TYR A 298 25.30 -4.11 -6.24
N ALA A 299 25.39 -3.10 -7.12
CA ALA A 299 25.04 -3.19 -8.55
C ALA A 299 26.18 -2.75 -9.48
N ASP A 300 26.18 -3.14 -10.76
CA ASP A 300 27.18 -2.70 -11.75
C ASP A 300 27.02 -1.21 -12.09
N THR A 301 25.77 -0.77 -12.30
CA THR A 301 25.41 0.63 -12.48
C THR A 301 24.36 1.05 -11.46
N ILE A 302 24.54 2.22 -10.84
CA ILE A 302 23.62 2.77 -9.84
C ILE A 302 23.06 4.10 -10.33
N PHE A 303 21.74 4.18 -10.48
CA PHE A 303 21.04 5.42 -10.78
C PHE A 303 20.68 6.14 -9.48
N VAL A 304 21.04 7.42 -9.38
CA VAL A 304 20.82 8.23 -8.16
C VAL A 304 19.87 9.38 -8.46
N PHE A 305 18.71 9.40 -7.80
CA PHE A 305 17.69 10.45 -7.92
C PHE A 305 17.81 11.43 -6.75
N ALA A 306 18.33 12.64 -7.01
CA ALA A 306 18.66 13.60 -5.96
C ALA A 306 17.43 14.23 -5.28
N ASN A 307 16.33 14.36 -6.01
CA ASN A 307 15.03 14.93 -5.60
C ASN A 307 15.10 16.27 -4.86
N ASN A 308 16.22 16.98 -4.99
CA ASN A 308 16.51 18.25 -4.36
C ASN A 308 17.71 18.89 -5.06
N SER A 309 17.56 20.13 -5.51
CA SER A 309 18.61 20.87 -6.22
C SER A 309 19.89 21.07 -5.41
N ASN A 310 19.80 21.14 -4.08
CA ASN A 310 20.94 21.33 -3.18
C ASN A 310 21.72 20.04 -2.92
N ILE A 311 21.13 18.88 -3.22
CA ILE A 311 21.73 17.55 -2.97
C ILE A 311 22.44 17.02 -4.20
N TYR A 312 22.05 17.45 -5.40
CA TYR A 312 22.62 16.99 -6.67
C TYR A 312 24.16 17.04 -6.71
N LEU A 313 24.76 18.15 -6.29
CA LEU A 313 26.22 18.29 -6.31
C LEU A 313 26.91 17.32 -5.35
N THR A 314 26.36 17.12 -4.15
CA THR A 314 26.92 16.17 -3.18
C THR A 314 26.81 14.72 -3.67
N ALA A 315 25.69 14.37 -4.31
CA ALA A 315 25.53 13.07 -4.96
C ALA A 315 26.54 12.86 -6.09
N CYS A 316 26.80 13.88 -6.92
CA CYS A 316 27.83 13.83 -7.96
C CYS A 316 29.23 13.63 -7.37
N GLN A 317 29.57 14.34 -6.28
CA GLN A 317 30.85 14.14 -5.59
C GLN A 317 31.00 12.71 -5.05
N ALA A 318 29.94 12.14 -4.47
CA ALA A 318 29.95 10.75 -4.02
C ALA A 318 30.13 9.77 -5.18
N ALA A 319 29.43 10.00 -6.30
CA ALA A 319 29.57 9.21 -7.52
C ALA A 319 31.01 9.24 -8.07
N GLU A 320 31.67 10.39 -8.03
CA GLU A 320 33.08 10.51 -8.46
C GLU A 320 34.06 9.78 -7.54
N LEU A 321 33.78 9.69 -6.23
CA LEU A 321 34.65 9.03 -5.26
C LEU A 321 34.46 7.51 -5.23
N TYR A 322 33.25 7.02 -5.49
CA TYR A 322 32.95 5.60 -5.48
C TYR A 322 33.45 4.93 -6.77
N LYS A 323 34.30 3.91 -6.64
CA LYS A 323 34.96 3.24 -7.79
C LYS A 323 34.46 1.83 -8.07
N GLU A 324 33.66 1.28 -7.18
CA GLU A 324 33.22 -0.10 -7.29
C GLU A 324 32.07 -0.28 -8.29
N SER A 325 31.34 0.79 -8.66
CA SER A 325 30.19 0.76 -9.59
C SER A 325 30.16 2.00 -10.49
N ASP A 326 29.48 1.94 -11.64
CA ASP A 326 29.18 3.11 -12.47
C ASP A 326 27.99 3.88 -11.88
N VAL A 327 28.23 5.01 -11.21
CA VAL A 327 27.17 5.79 -10.54
C VAL A 327 26.72 6.94 -11.43
N ARG A 328 25.42 6.95 -11.78
CA ARG A 328 24.79 7.94 -12.66
C ARG A 328 23.76 8.76 -11.89
N VAL A 329 24.10 10.03 -11.62
CA VAL A 329 23.19 10.94 -10.92
C VAL A 329 22.24 11.60 -11.91
N ILE A 330 20.94 11.51 -11.62
CA ILE A 330 19.84 12.12 -12.37
C ILE A 330 19.39 13.35 -11.59
N ASP A 331 19.29 14.48 -12.28
CA ASP A 331 19.11 15.83 -11.73
C ASP A 331 17.65 16.16 -11.36
N THR A 332 16.96 15.21 -10.72
CA THR A 332 15.63 15.46 -10.16
C THR A 332 15.70 16.45 -8.99
N LYS A 333 14.76 17.39 -8.96
CA LYS A 333 14.71 18.52 -8.01
C LYS A 333 13.60 18.39 -6.98
N THR A 334 12.62 17.53 -7.25
CA THR A 334 11.44 17.35 -6.39
C THR A 334 11.14 15.86 -6.20
N ILE A 335 10.35 15.54 -5.17
CA ILE A 335 9.87 14.18 -4.93
C ILE A 335 9.01 13.69 -6.10
N GLY A 336 8.19 14.57 -6.71
CA GLY A 336 7.37 14.22 -7.86
C GLY A 336 8.19 13.91 -9.11
N GLU A 337 9.25 14.68 -9.39
CA GLU A 337 10.19 14.38 -10.46
C GLU A 337 10.86 13.01 -10.26
N GLY A 338 11.30 12.71 -9.03
CA GLY A 338 11.84 11.40 -8.67
C GLY A 338 10.83 10.27 -8.89
N TYR A 339 9.58 10.49 -8.45
CA TYR A 339 8.50 9.52 -8.62
C TYR A 339 8.29 9.15 -10.10
N ALA A 340 8.10 10.14 -10.97
CA ALA A 340 7.83 9.89 -12.37
C ALA A 340 9.04 9.26 -13.08
N ALA A 341 10.24 9.73 -12.76
CA ALA A 341 11.47 9.20 -13.34
C ALA A 341 11.72 7.73 -12.96
N ILE A 342 11.48 7.35 -11.71
CA ILE A 342 11.64 5.97 -11.24
C ILE A 342 10.52 5.08 -11.78
N SER A 343 9.28 5.55 -11.81
CA SER A 343 8.13 4.77 -12.28
C SER A 343 8.22 4.40 -13.76
N MET A 344 8.89 5.22 -14.57
CA MET A 344 9.12 4.99 -16.00
C MET A 344 10.53 4.45 -16.30
N LEU A 345 11.31 4.08 -15.28
CA LEU A 345 12.68 3.64 -15.45
C LEU A 345 12.73 2.22 -16.04
N ASP A 346 13.03 2.11 -17.33
CA ASP A 346 13.18 0.83 -18.01
C ASP A 346 14.57 0.22 -17.78
N THR A 347 14.66 -0.64 -16.78
CA THR A 347 15.90 -1.39 -16.47
C THR A 347 16.12 -2.62 -17.35
N SER A 348 15.25 -2.87 -18.35
CA SER A 348 15.43 -3.95 -19.33
C SER A 348 16.38 -3.57 -20.46
N SER A 349 16.51 -2.28 -20.77
CA SER A 349 17.47 -1.77 -21.75
C SER A 349 18.92 -1.95 -21.27
N ASP A 350 19.85 -2.17 -22.21
CA ASP A 350 21.30 -2.13 -21.97
C ASP A 350 21.89 -0.71 -22.14
N ASN A 351 21.11 0.22 -22.70
CA ASN A 351 21.57 1.55 -23.07
C ASN A 351 21.35 2.55 -21.93
N ILE A 352 22.39 2.76 -21.12
CA ILE A 352 22.37 3.65 -19.95
C ILE A 352 21.94 5.08 -20.31
N ASP A 353 22.40 5.62 -21.44
CA ASP A 353 22.10 6.99 -21.83
C ASP A 353 20.62 7.16 -22.22
N GLU A 354 20.02 6.14 -22.83
CA GLU A 354 18.59 6.10 -23.14
C GLU A 354 17.74 5.99 -21.86
N ILE A 355 18.15 5.14 -20.91
CA ILE A 355 17.49 5.04 -19.59
C ILE A 355 17.46 6.40 -18.90
N ILE A 356 18.60 7.10 -18.87
CA ILE A 356 18.71 8.43 -18.25
C ILE A 356 17.88 9.47 -19.00
N SER A 357 17.87 9.44 -20.35
CA SER A 357 17.08 10.37 -21.16
C SER A 357 15.59 10.21 -20.88
N ASN A 358 15.09 8.97 -20.91
CA ASN A 358 13.67 8.67 -20.66
C ASN A 358 13.25 9.05 -19.23
N ALA A 359 14.11 8.80 -18.24
CA ALA A 359 13.88 9.22 -16.86
C ALA A 359 13.77 10.74 -16.72
N ARG A 360 14.64 11.50 -17.40
CA ARG A 360 14.60 12.97 -17.42
C ARG A 360 13.37 13.51 -18.14
N GLU A 361 13.00 12.92 -19.26
CA GLU A 361 11.78 13.30 -19.99
C GLU A 361 10.54 13.09 -19.12
N SER A 362 10.47 11.97 -18.41
CA SER A 362 9.37 11.67 -17.47
C SER A 362 9.35 12.62 -16.27
N ALA A 363 10.52 12.98 -15.71
CA ALA A 363 10.60 13.98 -14.65
C ALA A 363 10.08 15.35 -15.12
N ALA A 364 10.40 15.75 -16.35
CA ALA A 364 10.08 17.07 -16.88
C ALA A 364 8.58 17.32 -17.11
N THR A 365 7.74 16.28 -17.13
CA THR A 365 6.28 16.43 -17.27
C THR A 365 5.58 16.73 -15.94
N VAL A 366 6.29 16.60 -14.81
CA VAL A 366 5.69 16.70 -13.48
C VAL A 366 5.77 18.11 -12.92
N VAL A 367 4.68 18.57 -12.32
CA VAL A 367 4.66 19.78 -11.48
C VAL A 367 4.47 19.36 -10.03
N THR A 368 5.38 19.78 -9.14
CA THR A 368 5.26 19.54 -7.70
C THR A 368 5.05 20.86 -6.97
N GLY A 369 3.82 21.06 -6.47
CA GLY A 369 3.49 22.12 -5.52
C GLY A 369 3.69 21.65 -4.08
N VAL A 370 4.03 22.57 -3.19
CA VAL A 370 4.17 22.29 -1.76
C VAL A 370 3.41 23.32 -0.94
N VAL A 371 2.90 22.88 0.20
CA VAL A 371 2.24 23.71 1.21
C VAL A 371 3.04 23.63 2.50
N SER A 372 3.33 24.80 3.08
CA SER A 372 3.96 24.90 4.40
C SER A 372 3.50 26.13 5.15
N LYS A 373 3.68 26.12 6.47
CA LYS A 373 3.54 27.32 7.30
C LYS A 373 4.68 28.31 7.08
N ALA A 374 4.36 29.58 6.85
CA ALA A 374 5.33 30.67 6.77
C ALA A 374 5.92 30.97 8.15
N ASN A 375 7.22 31.29 8.17
CA ASN A 375 7.99 31.59 9.39
C ASN A 375 8.45 33.06 9.49
N ARG A 376 8.01 33.88 8.55
CA ARG A 376 8.25 35.33 8.51
C ARG A 376 7.31 36.00 7.53
N GLU A 377 7.05 37.28 7.77
CA GLU A 377 6.37 38.12 6.79
C GLU A 377 7.30 38.43 5.61
N THR A 378 6.76 38.40 4.40
CA THR A 378 7.46 38.80 3.19
C THR A 378 6.47 39.21 2.10
N SER A 379 6.93 39.93 1.08
CA SER A 379 6.16 40.11 -0.14
C SER A 379 6.98 39.65 -1.33
N MET A 380 6.47 38.64 -2.04
CA MET A 380 7.15 38.00 -3.15
C MET A 380 6.11 37.58 -4.19
N ASP A 381 6.44 37.72 -5.48
CA ASP A 381 5.56 37.37 -6.61
C ASP A 381 4.16 38.02 -6.59
N GLY A 382 4.03 39.19 -5.95
CA GLY A 382 2.75 39.89 -5.81
C GLY A 382 1.85 39.33 -4.70
N VAL A 383 2.31 38.32 -3.96
CA VAL A 383 1.66 37.76 -2.77
C VAL A 383 2.28 38.41 -1.53
N SER A 384 1.43 38.86 -0.60
CA SER A 384 1.86 39.32 0.73
C SER A 384 1.72 38.17 1.69
N VAL A 385 2.84 37.59 2.11
CA VAL A 385 2.92 36.47 3.05
C VAL A 385 2.95 36.98 4.48
N ARG A 386 2.13 36.40 5.34
CA ARG A 386 2.12 36.71 6.78
C ARG A 386 2.80 35.63 7.58
N ASP A 387 3.44 36.02 8.69
CA ASP A 387 4.03 35.06 9.60
C ASP A 387 2.95 34.16 10.21
N GLY A 388 3.16 32.85 10.15
CA GLY A 388 2.23 31.85 10.65
C GLY A 388 1.06 31.48 9.72
N ASP A 389 0.86 32.16 8.60
CA ASP A 389 -0.10 31.73 7.57
C ASP A 389 0.46 30.56 6.75
N TYR A 390 -0.40 29.82 6.07
CA TYR A 390 -0.04 28.75 5.15
C TYR A 390 0.16 29.30 3.74
N ILE A 391 1.28 28.94 3.13
CA ILE A 391 1.64 29.32 1.78
C ILE A 391 1.67 28.10 0.86
N GLY A 392 1.25 28.32 -0.39
CA GLY A 392 1.39 27.33 -1.47
C GLY A 392 2.37 27.83 -2.52
N PHE A 393 3.35 27.01 -2.91
CA PHE A 393 4.40 27.42 -3.84
C PHE A 393 4.93 26.28 -4.71
N VAL A 394 5.56 26.64 -5.83
CA VAL A 394 6.29 25.73 -6.73
C VAL A 394 7.68 26.32 -6.98
N GLY A 395 8.72 25.57 -6.65
CA GLY A 395 10.08 26.11 -6.68
C GLY A 395 10.21 27.30 -5.74
N ASP A 396 10.62 28.46 -6.28
CA ASP A 396 10.73 29.71 -5.51
C ASP A 396 9.47 30.60 -5.62
N LYS A 397 8.49 30.22 -6.46
CA LYS A 397 7.32 31.05 -6.75
C LYS A 397 6.18 30.77 -5.79
N ILE A 398 5.77 31.78 -5.02
CA ILE A 398 4.61 31.71 -4.12
C ILE A 398 3.35 32.05 -4.90
N TYR A 399 2.32 31.21 -4.77
CA TYR A 399 1.04 31.38 -5.46
C TYR A 399 -0.04 31.98 -4.55
N LEU A 400 0.01 31.69 -3.25
CA LEU A 400 -1.02 32.10 -2.31
C LEU A 400 -0.52 32.12 -0.86
N ASP A 401 -1.26 32.85 -0.04
CA ASP A 401 -1.13 32.96 1.42
C ASP A 401 -2.54 32.90 2.03
N THR A 402 -2.74 32.04 3.03
CA THR A 402 -4.03 31.86 3.70
C THR A 402 -3.88 31.35 5.13
N VAL A 403 -4.85 31.64 5.98
CA VAL A 403 -4.82 31.25 7.41
C VAL A 403 -4.98 29.74 7.59
N LYS A 404 -5.67 29.04 6.67
CA LYS A 404 -5.99 27.62 6.82
C LYS A 404 -5.21 26.74 5.85
N ARG A 405 -4.72 25.61 6.37
CA ARG A 405 -3.94 24.63 5.62
C ARG A 405 -4.74 24.01 4.46
N ASP A 406 -6.00 23.65 4.68
CA ASP A 406 -6.86 23.05 3.65
C ASP A 406 -7.13 24.03 2.50
N ASP A 407 -7.42 25.29 2.82
CA ASP A 407 -7.55 26.38 1.84
C ASP A 407 -6.27 26.56 1.03
N ALA A 408 -5.08 26.36 1.63
CA ALA A 408 -3.81 26.47 0.93
C ALA A 408 -3.63 25.37 -0.12
N VAL A 409 -3.97 24.12 0.22
CA VAL A 409 -3.90 22.99 -0.73
C VAL A 409 -4.91 23.17 -1.86
N ILE A 410 -6.16 23.54 -1.55
CA ILE A 410 -7.23 23.74 -2.54
C ILE A 410 -6.93 24.94 -3.43
N GLY A 411 -6.41 26.03 -2.85
CA GLY A 411 -5.94 27.19 -3.58
C GLY A 411 -4.80 26.85 -4.51
N LEU A 412 -3.82 26.08 -4.05
CA LEU A 412 -2.65 25.72 -4.85
C LEU A 412 -3.05 24.84 -6.03
N ALA A 413 -3.92 23.84 -5.81
CA ALA A 413 -4.47 23.02 -6.88
C ALA A 413 -5.18 23.85 -7.97
N ARG A 414 -5.83 24.95 -7.58
CA ARG A 414 -6.52 25.86 -8.51
C ARG A 414 -5.53 26.68 -9.34
N GLU A 415 -4.56 27.29 -8.67
CA GLU A 415 -3.52 28.10 -9.32
C GLU A 415 -2.63 27.27 -10.27
N LEU A 416 -2.47 25.98 -9.97
CA LEU A 416 -1.76 25.02 -10.82
C LEU A 416 -2.64 24.37 -11.89
N GLU A 417 -3.89 24.80 -12.03
CA GLU A 417 -4.84 24.26 -13.01
C GLU A 417 -4.94 22.72 -12.94
N CYS A 418 -5.04 22.16 -11.73
CA CYS A 418 -4.98 20.72 -11.46
C CYS A 418 -5.86 19.85 -12.39
N GLY A 419 -7.03 20.37 -12.80
CA GLY A 419 -7.92 19.67 -13.73
C GLY A 419 -7.38 19.44 -15.16
N SER A 420 -6.20 19.99 -15.49
CA SER A 420 -5.49 19.74 -16.75
C SER A 420 -4.61 18.47 -16.72
N TYR A 421 -4.39 17.91 -15.53
CA TYR A 421 -3.59 16.71 -15.29
C TYR A 421 -4.51 15.49 -15.09
N ASP A 422 -4.04 14.32 -15.50
CA ASP A 422 -4.83 13.09 -15.40
C ASP A 422 -4.67 12.46 -14.00
N VAL A 423 -3.51 12.64 -13.35
CA VAL A 423 -3.25 12.13 -11.99
C VAL A 423 -2.67 13.21 -11.08
N ALA A 424 -3.14 13.25 -9.83
CA ALA A 424 -2.60 14.07 -8.76
C ALA A 424 -2.29 13.23 -7.51
N ILE A 425 -1.05 13.28 -7.02
CA ILE A 425 -0.64 12.63 -5.77
C ILE A 425 -0.57 13.68 -4.67
N LEU A 426 -1.40 13.50 -3.63
CA LEU A 426 -1.40 14.31 -2.42
C LEU A 426 -0.58 13.60 -1.34
N ILE A 427 0.60 14.14 -1.03
CA ILE A 427 1.53 13.58 -0.05
C ILE A 427 1.42 14.35 1.27
N ALA A 428 0.96 13.68 2.33
CA ALA A 428 0.67 14.26 3.64
C ALA A 428 1.92 14.25 4.56
N GLY A 429 2.21 15.39 5.19
CA GLY A 429 3.36 15.58 6.08
C GLY A 429 3.12 15.09 7.50
N LYS A 430 4.19 15.06 8.32
CA LYS A 430 4.14 14.50 9.69
C LYS A 430 3.14 15.19 10.63
N ASP A 431 2.83 16.46 10.39
CA ASP A 431 1.99 17.31 11.26
C ASP A 431 0.54 17.41 10.73
N THR A 432 0.18 16.49 9.84
CA THR A 432 -1.18 16.32 9.30
C THR A 432 -1.84 15.07 9.87
N ASN A 433 -3.14 14.92 9.68
CA ASN A 433 -3.85 13.70 10.03
C ASN A 433 -4.68 13.18 8.84
N GLU A 434 -5.03 11.90 8.91
CA GLU A 434 -5.69 11.20 7.83
C GLU A 434 -7.09 11.76 7.52
N SER A 435 -7.85 12.15 8.56
CA SER A 435 -9.18 12.73 8.40
C SER A 435 -9.14 14.04 7.61
N GLU A 436 -8.27 14.97 8.01
CA GLU A 436 -8.02 16.22 7.29
C GLU A 436 -7.61 15.96 5.84
N THR A 437 -6.69 15.01 5.62
CA THR A 437 -6.21 14.66 4.28
C THR A 437 -7.32 14.11 3.40
N ASN A 438 -8.17 13.23 3.93
CA ASN A 438 -9.30 12.65 3.22
C ASN A 438 -10.37 13.70 2.90
N GLU A 439 -10.63 14.64 3.79
CA GLU A 439 -11.53 15.77 3.51
C GLU A 439 -11.00 16.64 2.36
N ILE A 440 -9.70 16.95 2.36
CA ILE A 440 -9.06 17.70 1.28
C ILE A 440 -9.16 16.92 -0.04
N LYS A 441 -8.81 15.63 -0.04
CA LYS A 441 -8.91 14.75 -1.22
C LYS A 441 -10.34 14.72 -1.76
N ASN A 442 -11.35 14.60 -0.90
CA ASN A 442 -12.76 14.57 -1.30
C ASN A 442 -13.21 15.90 -1.91
N LYS A 443 -12.80 17.05 -1.34
CA LYS A 443 -13.06 18.37 -1.92
C LYS A 443 -12.42 18.50 -3.32
N LEU A 444 -11.15 18.11 -3.44
CA LEU A 444 -10.41 18.16 -4.71
C LEU A 444 -11.04 17.24 -5.79
N SER A 445 -11.35 16.00 -5.44
CA SER A 445 -12.04 15.02 -6.32
C SER A 445 -13.48 15.46 -6.64
N GLY A 446 -14.08 16.27 -5.77
CA GLY A 446 -15.34 16.96 -5.98
C GLY A 446 -15.27 17.95 -7.16
N VAL A 447 -14.20 18.73 -7.23
CA VAL A 447 -14.00 19.81 -8.20
C VAL A 447 -13.38 19.30 -9.50
N TYR A 448 -12.32 18.49 -9.43
CA TYR A 448 -11.54 18.05 -10.58
C TYR A 448 -11.91 16.63 -10.99
N LYS A 449 -13.06 16.46 -11.63
CA LYS A 449 -13.63 15.14 -11.99
C LYS A 449 -12.79 14.31 -12.97
N ARG A 450 -11.89 14.95 -13.72
CA ARG A 450 -11.01 14.27 -14.67
C ARG A 450 -9.73 13.75 -14.01
N THR A 451 -9.32 14.34 -12.90
CA THR A 451 -8.04 14.06 -12.25
C THR A 451 -8.22 13.01 -11.15
N GLU A 452 -7.46 11.94 -11.21
CA GLU A 452 -7.44 10.92 -10.16
C GLU A 452 -6.56 11.37 -8.98
N PHE A 453 -7.11 11.35 -7.76
CA PHE A 453 -6.38 11.73 -6.56
C PHE A 453 -5.92 10.51 -5.77
N ILE A 454 -4.60 10.36 -5.65
CA ILE A 454 -3.94 9.35 -4.83
C ILE A 454 -3.41 10.03 -3.57
N VAL A 455 -3.59 9.42 -2.41
CA VAL A 455 -3.07 9.93 -1.13
C VAL A 455 -1.90 9.07 -0.68
N ILE A 456 -0.82 9.71 -0.23
CA ILE A 456 0.32 9.06 0.38
C ILE A 456 0.58 9.71 1.73
N GLU A 457 0.66 8.91 2.80
CA GLU A 457 1.11 9.38 4.10
C GLU A 457 2.63 9.51 4.08
N GLY A 458 3.17 10.66 3.66
CA GLY A 458 4.60 10.85 3.41
C GLY A 458 5.45 11.05 4.67
N LYS A 459 4.86 11.60 5.74
CA LYS A 459 5.53 11.90 7.02
C LYS A 459 6.78 12.80 6.87
N GLN A 460 6.86 13.60 5.81
CA GLN A 460 7.94 14.56 5.65
C GLN A 460 7.90 15.63 6.75
N PRO A 461 9.06 16.15 7.21
CA PRO A 461 9.12 16.99 8.39
C PRO A 461 8.90 18.49 8.17
N ILE A 462 8.93 18.98 6.94
CA ILE A 462 8.92 20.42 6.61
C ILE A 462 7.61 20.84 5.94
N PHE A 463 7.19 20.07 4.93
CA PHE A 463 6.01 20.42 4.14
C PHE A 463 4.78 19.71 4.69
N ASP A 464 3.75 20.48 5.00
CA ASP A 464 2.46 19.96 5.45
C ASP A 464 1.82 19.09 4.35
N TYR A 465 1.84 19.55 3.10
CA TYR A 465 1.41 18.76 1.95
C TYR A 465 2.31 18.97 0.74
N MET A 466 2.46 17.96 -0.10
CA MET A 466 2.94 18.10 -1.48
C MET A 466 1.82 17.66 -2.44
N LEU A 467 1.67 18.39 -3.54
CA LEU A 467 0.75 18.09 -4.62
C LEU A 467 1.56 17.85 -5.89
N VAL A 468 1.69 16.59 -6.28
CA VAL A 468 2.40 16.16 -7.49
C VAL A 468 1.37 15.97 -8.60
N LEU A 469 1.53 16.70 -9.71
CA LEU A 469 0.61 16.73 -10.85
C LEU A 469 1.27 16.13 -12.09
N MET A 470 0.57 15.22 -12.78
CA MET A 470 1.11 14.39 -13.87
C MET A 470 0.15 14.24 -15.05
#